data_AF-A0A920R1S6-F1
#
_entry.id   AF-A0A920R1S6-F1
#
_cell.length_a   1.000
_cell.length_b   1.000
_cell.length_c   1.000
_cell.angle_alpha   90.00
_cell.angle_beta   90.00
_cell.angle_gamma   90.00
#
_symmetry.space_group_name_H-M   'P 1'
#
loop_
_entity.id
_entity.type
_entity.pdbx_description
1 polymer ?
#
loop_
_entity_poly.entity_id
_entity_poly.type
_entity_poly.pdbx_seq_one_letter_code
_entity_poly.pdbx_strand_id
1 'polypeptide(L)'
;MPRVDIHTHILPGLDDGPLTLDQSLPMARTAALDGTTTIVATPHSRDMEIGEYPSGKVNEIADLLNNAVRIDSTEDNIPSINILTGTCNHLTPSLPDLIDSGKANTLNRTRFLLVEPPFGGCPFSWKMYLGDS
;
A
#
# COMPACT_ATOMS: atom_id res chain seq x y z
N MET A 1 3.19 -14.02 17.99
CA MET A 1 2.20 -12.92 17.90
C MET A 1 1.85 -12.74 16.44
N PRO A 2 0.60 -12.41 16.08
CA PRO A 2 0.26 -12.06 14.69
C PRO A 2 1.09 -10.85 14.25
N ARG A 3 1.77 -10.96 13.10
CA ARG A 3 2.58 -9.88 12.52
C ARG A 3 1.78 -9.18 11.42
N VAL A 4 1.79 -7.85 11.46
CA VAL A 4 1.14 -7.00 10.46
C VAL A 4 2.22 -6.27 9.68
N ASP A 5 2.24 -6.46 8.36
CA ASP A 5 3.01 -5.61 7.46
C ASP A 5 2.15 -4.39 7.09
N ILE A 6 2.69 -3.20 7.30
CA ILE A 6 1.99 -1.93 7.07
C ILE A 6 2.41 -1.25 5.77
N HIS A 7 3.39 -1.80 5.04
CA HIS A 7 3.88 -1.23 3.80
C HIS A 7 4.36 -2.31 2.83
N THR A 8 3.52 -2.60 1.84
CA THR A 8 3.86 -3.56 0.79
C THR A 8 3.21 -3.16 -0.54
N HIS A 9 4.00 -3.25 -1.61
CA HIS A 9 3.55 -3.13 -3.00
C HIS A 9 3.18 -4.52 -3.51
N ILE A 10 2.03 -5.05 -3.05
CA ILE A 10 1.60 -6.43 -3.36
C ILE A 10 0.43 -6.47 -4.36
N LEU A 11 -0.22 -5.34 -4.64
CA LEU A 11 -1.38 -5.30 -5.52
C LEU A 11 -0.94 -5.25 -6.98
N PRO A 12 -1.43 -6.16 -7.84
CA PRO A 12 -0.94 -6.25 -9.21
C PRO A 12 -1.39 -5.10 -10.11
N GLY A 13 -0.47 -4.61 -10.93
CA GLY A 13 -0.75 -3.67 -12.02
C GLY A 13 -1.12 -2.26 -11.56
N LEU A 14 -0.76 -1.89 -10.33
CA LEU A 14 -1.06 -0.58 -9.74
C LEU A 14 0.14 0.37 -9.72
N ASP A 15 1.35 -0.14 -9.60
CA ASP A 15 2.58 0.63 -9.53
C ASP A 15 3.79 -0.24 -9.93
N ASP A 16 4.96 0.02 -9.33
CA ASP A 16 6.22 -0.70 -9.53
C ASP A 16 6.31 -2.04 -8.78
N GLY A 17 5.23 -2.46 -8.11
CA GLY A 17 5.08 -3.80 -7.56
C GLY A 17 4.82 -4.89 -8.62
N PRO A 18 4.10 -5.98 -8.27
CA PRO A 18 3.79 -7.04 -9.21
C PRO A 18 2.91 -6.52 -10.36
N LEU A 19 3.07 -7.09 -11.55
CA LEU A 19 2.22 -6.79 -12.72
C LEU A 19 0.99 -7.70 -12.78
N THR A 20 1.06 -8.89 -12.18
CA THR A 20 0.00 -9.91 -12.26
C THR A 20 -0.29 -10.57 -10.91
N LEU A 21 -1.46 -11.20 -10.79
CA LEU A 21 -1.83 -11.99 -9.61
C LEU A 21 -0.80 -13.11 -9.34
N ASP A 22 -0.32 -13.79 -10.39
CA ASP A 22 0.69 -14.85 -10.28
C ASP A 22 2.03 -14.36 -9.71
N GLN A 23 2.36 -13.08 -9.89
CA GLN A 23 3.53 -12.47 -9.26
C GLN A 23 3.27 -12.06 -7.80
N SER A 24 2.01 -11.75 -7.47
CA SER A 24 1.60 -11.32 -6.13
C SER A 24 1.46 -12.50 -5.17
N LEU A 25 1.00 -13.66 -5.65
CA LEU A 25 0.77 -14.86 -4.83
C LEU A 25 2.04 -15.36 -4.12
N PRO A 26 3.21 -15.51 -4.79
CA PRO A 26 4.45 -15.89 -4.11
C PRO A 26 4.88 -14.90 -3.01
N MET A 27 4.59 -13.60 -3.17
CA MET A 27 4.87 -12.59 -2.14
C MET A 27 3.99 -12.83 -0.90
N ALA A 28 2.69 -13.07 -1.11
CA ALA A 28 1.74 -13.40 -0.05
C ALA A 28 2.13 -14.70 0.69
N ARG A 29 2.47 -15.75 -0.06
CA ARG A 29 2.96 -17.03 0.50
C ARG A 29 4.20 -16.82 1.37
N THR A 30 5.19 -16.08 0.86
CA THR A 30 6.43 -15.80 1.58
C THR A 30 6.15 -15.05 2.88
N ALA A 31 5.32 -14.01 2.83
CA ALA A 31 4.92 -13.25 4.00
C ALA A 31 4.20 -14.13 5.04
N ALA A 32 3.30 -15.01 4.58
CA ALA A 32 2.56 -15.94 5.44
C ALA A 32 3.48 -16.93 6.15
N LEU A 33 4.44 -17.51 5.42
CA LEU A 33 5.44 -18.45 5.96
C LEU A 33 6.39 -17.77 6.95
N ASP A 34 6.65 -16.47 6.80
CA ASP A 34 7.40 -15.64 7.76
C ASP A 34 6.54 -15.17 8.97
N GLY A 35 5.29 -15.66 9.07
CA GLY A 35 4.38 -15.40 10.20
C GLY A 35 3.58 -14.10 10.09
N THR A 36 3.58 -13.43 8.94
CA THR A 36 2.69 -12.30 8.66
C THR A 36 1.27 -12.82 8.51
N THR A 37 0.31 -12.22 9.21
CA THR A 37 -1.11 -12.58 9.16
C THR A 37 -1.94 -11.54 8.42
N THR A 38 -1.40 -10.31 8.29
CA THR A 38 -2.10 -9.19 7.66
C THR A 38 -1.11 -8.30 6.94
N ILE A 39 -1.48 -7.89 5.73
CA ILE A 39 -0.73 -6.90 4.94
C ILE A 39 -1.65 -5.71 4.70
N VAL A 40 -1.16 -4.50 4.93
CA VAL A 40 -1.78 -3.28 4.41
C VAL A 40 -1.06 -2.94 3.10
N ALA A 41 -1.73 -3.17 1.98
CA ALA A 41 -1.21 -2.82 0.67
C ALA A 41 -1.14 -1.30 0.52
N THR A 42 0.02 -0.77 0.17
CA THR A 42 0.27 0.67 0.09
C THR A 42 0.91 1.04 -1.24
N PRO A 43 0.20 0.84 -2.36
CA PRO A 43 0.76 1.21 -3.65
C PRO A 43 0.99 2.73 -3.75
N HIS A 44 1.88 3.15 -4.65
CA HIS A 44 2.25 4.56 -4.81
C HIS A 44 1.07 5.41 -5.29
N SER A 45 0.81 6.54 -4.61
CA SER A 45 -0.24 7.47 -5.06
C SER A 45 0.10 8.18 -6.36
N ARG A 46 1.38 8.37 -6.64
CA ARG A 46 1.87 9.10 -7.83
C ARG A 46 1.72 8.30 -9.14
N ASP A 47 1.70 6.98 -9.03
CA ASP A 47 1.74 6.06 -10.19
C ASP A 47 0.33 5.65 -10.64
N MET A 48 -0.69 6.08 -9.89
CA MET A 48 -2.09 5.99 -10.31
C MET A 48 -2.56 7.37 -10.77
N GLU A 49 -3.24 7.40 -11.92
CA GLU A 49 -3.59 8.65 -12.60
C GLU A 49 -4.24 9.69 -11.68
N ILE A 50 -3.58 10.85 -11.58
CA ILE A 50 -3.97 11.99 -10.76
C ILE A 50 -5.25 12.60 -11.34
N GLY A 51 -6.38 12.41 -10.65
CA GLY A 51 -7.63 13.11 -10.94
C GLY A 51 -8.84 12.46 -10.26
N GLU A 52 -8.90 11.14 -10.33
CA GLU A 52 -9.92 10.31 -9.73
C GLU A 52 -9.23 9.09 -9.11
N TYR A 53 -8.72 9.22 -7.88
CA TYR A 53 -8.18 8.05 -7.19
C TYR A 53 -9.34 7.12 -6.83
N PRO A 54 -9.50 5.97 -7.50
CA PRO A 54 -10.66 5.13 -7.30
C PRO A 54 -10.29 4.22 -6.14
N SER A 55 -10.63 4.63 -4.91
CA SER A 55 -10.65 3.69 -3.77
C SER A 55 -11.35 2.37 -4.18
N GLY A 56 -12.32 2.44 -5.09
CA GLY A 56 -12.91 1.30 -5.80
C GLY A 56 -11.90 0.35 -6.45
N LYS A 57 -10.99 0.83 -7.31
CA LYS A 57 -10.03 -0.04 -8.05
C LYS A 57 -9.02 -0.71 -7.12
N VAL A 58 -8.47 0.04 -6.16
CA VAL A 58 -7.54 -0.52 -5.17
C VAL A 58 -8.23 -1.59 -4.32
N ASN A 59 -9.47 -1.33 -3.88
CA ASN A 59 -10.26 -2.30 -3.12
C ASN A 59 -10.64 -3.52 -3.98
N GLU A 60 -11.03 -3.33 -5.24
CA GLU A 60 -11.37 -4.41 -6.17
C GLU A 60 -10.17 -5.34 -6.40
N ILE A 61 -8.98 -4.78 -6.66
CA ILE A 61 -7.76 -5.56 -6.84
C ILE A 61 -7.35 -6.26 -5.54
N ALA A 62 -7.52 -5.60 -4.39
CA ALA A 62 -7.28 -6.23 -3.09
C ALA A 62 -8.26 -7.37 -2.81
N ASP A 63 -9.53 -7.25 -3.19
CA ASP A 63 -10.54 -8.30 -3.06
C ASP A 63 -10.22 -9.50 -3.96
N LEU A 64 -9.82 -9.24 -5.21
CA LEU A 64 -9.35 -10.28 -6.14
C LEU A 64 -8.14 -11.03 -5.58
N LEU A 65 -7.14 -10.30 -5.07
CA LEU A 65 -5.94 -10.92 -4.50
C LEU A 65 -6.26 -11.66 -3.19
N ASN A 66 -7.12 -11.14 -2.32
CA ASN A 66 -7.58 -11.85 -1.13
C ASN A 66 -8.25 -13.18 -1.50
N ASN A 67 -9.09 -13.21 -2.55
CA ASN A 67 -9.72 -14.43 -3.00
C ASN A 67 -8.70 -15.43 -3.55
N ALA A 68 -7.74 -14.97 -4.35
CA ALA A 68 -6.66 -15.81 -4.86
C ALA A 68 -5.82 -16.40 -3.73
N VAL A 69 -5.41 -15.59 -2.75
CA VAL A 69 -4.66 -16.04 -1.55
C VAL A 69 -5.45 -17.06 -0.73
N ARG A 70 -6.77 -16.94 -0.63
CA ARG A 70 -7.60 -17.93 0.06
C ARG A 70 -7.59 -19.28 -0.67
N ILE A 71 -7.81 -19.28 -1.98
CA ILE A 71 -7.77 -20.50 -2.80
C ILE A 71 -6.39 -21.16 -2.67
N ASP A 72 -5.33 -20.38 -2.90
CA ASP A 72 -3.93 -20.78 -2.79
C ASP A 72 -3.58 -21.42 -1.44
N SER A 73 -4.04 -20.78 -0.35
CA SER A 73 -3.82 -21.28 1.02
C SER A 73 -4.48 -22.64 1.28
N THR A 74 -5.63 -22.91 0.64
CA THR A 74 -6.32 -24.20 0.80
C THR A 74 -5.69 -25.32 -0.02
N GLU A 75 -5.16 -25.03 -1.20
CA GLU A 75 -4.56 -26.04 -2.08
C GLU A 75 -3.20 -26.50 -1.57
N ASP A 76 -2.37 -25.58 -1.09
CA ASP A 76 -0.99 -25.86 -0.66
C ASP A 76 -0.83 -26.00 0.87
N ASN A 77 -1.92 -25.93 1.65
CA ASN A 77 -1.92 -25.95 3.11
C ASN A 77 -0.99 -24.88 3.73
N ILE A 78 -0.92 -23.72 3.07
CA ILE A 78 -0.13 -22.55 3.49
C ILE A 78 -1.03 -21.67 4.39
N PRO A 79 -0.50 -21.02 5.45
CA PRO A 79 -1.28 -20.05 6.20
C PRO A 79 -1.84 -18.94 5.30
N SER A 80 -3.12 -18.60 5.46
CA SER A 80 -3.72 -17.50 4.72
C SER A 80 -3.36 -16.14 5.34
N ILE A 81 -3.29 -15.10 4.50
CA ILE A 81 -3.12 -13.71 4.94
C ILE A 81 -4.31 -12.86 4.54
N ASN A 82 -4.63 -11.86 5.35
CA ASN A 82 -5.64 -10.87 5.02
C ASN A 82 -4.99 -9.60 4.46
N ILE A 83 -5.45 -9.15 3.31
CA ILE A 83 -4.94 -7.94 2.65
C ILE A 83 -5.92 -6.81 2.86
N LEU A 84 -5.45 -5.74 3.50
CA LEU A 84 -6.13 -4.48 3.73
C LEU A 84 -5.58 -3.42 2.77
N THR A 85 -6.30 -2.32 2.60
CA THR A 85 -5.89 -1.27 1.66
C THR A 85 -5.40 -0.02 2.38
N GLY A 86 -4.42 0.62 1.78
CA GLY A 86 -3.88 1.93 2.12
C GLY A 86 -3.23 2.53 0.88
N THR A 87 -2.42 3.56 1.07
CA THR A 87 -1.70 4.20 -0.03
C THR A 87 -0.38 4.76 0.48
N CYS A 88 0.67 4.63 -0.31
CA CYS A 88 1.92 5.34 -0.09
C CYS A 88 1.75 6.75 -0.69
N ASN A 89 1.38 7.71 0.14
CA ASN A 89 1.03 9.06 -0.32
C ASN A 89 2.30 9.86 -0.58
N HIS A 90 2.46 10.35 -1.81
CA HIS A 90 3.59 11.20 -2.13
C HIS A 90 3.50 12.54 -1.38
N LEU A 91 4.59 12.94 -0.74
CA LEU A 91 4.65 14.21 -0.03
C LEU A 91 4.68 15.38 -1.02
N THR A 92 3.56 16.08 -1.11
CA THR A 92 3.42 17.30 -1.91
C THR A 92 2.80 18.42 -1.07
N PRO A 93 2.96 19.70 -1.47
CA PRO A 93 2.25 20.81 -0.83
C PRO A 93 0.72 20.67 -0.86
N SER A 94 0.16 19.90 -1.80
CA SER A 94 -1.27 19.65 -1.95
C SER A 94 -1.79 18.48 -1.10
N LEU A 95 -0.92 17.72 -0.42
CA LEU A 95 -1.33 16.57 0.38
C LEU A 95 -2.37 16.91 1.46
N PRO A 96 -2.28 18.04 2.21
CA PRO A 96 -3.33 18.44 3.14
C PRO A 96 -4.71 18.57 2.47
N ASP A 97 -4.79 19.24 1.31
CA ASP A 97 -6.05 19.40 0.56
C ASP A 97 -6.57 18.04 0.04
N LEU A 98 -5.68 17.12 -0.31
CA LEU A 98 -6.06 15.75 -0.71
C LEU A 98 -6.63 14.95 0.47
N ILE A 99 -6.11 15.15 1.69
CA ILE A 99 -6.67 14.55 2.91
C ILE A 99 -8.05 15.13 3.19
N ASP A 100 -8.20 16.45 3.17
CA ASP A 100 -9.46 17.15 3.47
C ASP A 100 -10.55 16.85 2.45
N SER A 101 -10.19 16.66 1.18
CA SER A 101 -11.12 16.24 0.12
C SER A 101 -11.39 14.73 0.06
N GLY A 102 -10.78 13.94 0.96
CA GLY A 102 -10.94 12.48 1.00
C GLY A 102 -10.31 11.73 -0.17
N LYS A 103 -9.38 12.39 -0.88
CA LYS A 103 -8.65 11.83 -2.04
C LYS A 103 -7.34 11.14 -1.62
N ALA A 104 -6.81 11.43 -0.43
CA ALA A 104 -5.69 10.71 0.17
C ALA A 104 -6.21 9.57 1.07
N ASN A 105 -5.79 8.34 0.77
CA ASN A 105 -6.14 7.18 1.58
C ASN A 105 -5.15 6.97 2.72
N THR A 106 -5.69 6.72 3.92
CA THR A 106 -4.93 6.32 5.11
C THR A 106 -4.73 4.81 5.16
N LEU A 107 -3.85 4.35 6.05
CA LEU A 107 -3.66 2.93 6.31
C LEU A 107 -4.95 2.32 6.86
N ASN A 108 -5.64 1.51 6.06
CA ASN A 108 -6.90 0.83 6.39
C ASN A 108 -7.95 1.74 7.05
N ARG A 109 -8.15 2.96 6.51
CA ARG A 109 -9.12 3.96 7.03
C ARG A 109 -8.88 4.35 8.48
N THR A 110 -7.68 4.14 9.00
CA THR A 110 -7.29 4.63 10.32
C THR A 110 -6.91 6.11 10.25
N ARG A 111 -6.49 6.69 11.37
CA ARG A 111 -5.93 8.05 11.43
C ARG A 111 -4.47 8.14 10.96
N PHE A 112 -3.86 7.04 10.54
CA PHE A 112 -2.44 6.97 10.18
C PHE A 112 -2.24 7.06 8.68
N LEU A 113 -1.42 8.01 8.24
CA LEU A 113 -1.05 8.20 6.85
C LEU A 113 0.36 7.67 6.62
N LEU A 114 0.55 6.90 5.55
CA LEU A 114 1.88 6.59 5.06
C LEU A 114 2.27 7.65 4.02
N VAL A 115 3.42 8.29 4.24
CA VAL A 115 3.90 9.41 3.43
C VAL A 115 5.31 9.11 2.91
N GLU A 116 5.49 9.24 1.61
CA GLU A 116 6.77 9.07 0.94
C GLU A 116 7.38 10.43 0.56
N PRO A 117 8.59 10.77 1.03
CA PRO A 117 9.29 11.97 0.62
C PRO A 117 9.85 11.85 -0.82
N PRO A 118 10.13 12.96 -1.50
CA PRO A 118 10.76 12.92 -2.82
C PRO A 118 12.17 12.31 -2.77
N PHE A 119 12.47 11.45 -3.75
CA PHE A 119 13.75 10.74 -3.90
C PHE A 119 14.96 11.67 -4.12
N GLY A 120 14.74 12.91 -4.57
CA GLY A 120 15.78 13.89 -4.92
C GLY A 120 16.35 14.70 -3.75
N GLY A 121 15.95 14.39 -2.50
CA GLY A 121 16.39 15.09 -1.29
C GLY A 121 15.24 15.75 -0.54
N CYS A 122 15.56 16.22 0.66
CA CYS A 122 14.63 16.92 1.54
C CYS A 122 13.89 18.04 0.77
N PRO A 123 12.55 18.12 0.80
CA PRO A 123 11.82 19.24 0.20
C PRO A 123 12.48 20.56 0.62
N PHE A 124 12.69 21.49 -0.31
CA PHE A 124 13.46 22.72 -0.06
C PHE A 124 12.96 23.52 1.16
N SER A 125 11.68 23.39 1.51
CA SER A 125 11.03 23.98 2.68
C SER A 125 11.42 23.34 4.02
N TRP A 126 11.91 22.10 4.06
CA TRP A 126 12.28 21.41 5.30
C TRP A 126 13.62 21.87 5.87
N LYS A 127 14.52 22.44 5.04
CA LYS A 127 15.71 23.15 5.55
C LYS A 127 15.33 24.32 6.48
N MET A 128 14.16 24.93 6.29
CA MET A 128 13.69 26.01 7.17
C MET A 128 13.19 25.52 8.54
N TYR A 129 12.81 24.24 8.66
CA TYR A 129 12.25 23.68 9.90
C TYR A 129 13.22 22.77 10.66
N LEU A 130 14.19 22.16 9.98
CA LEU A 130 15.12 21.21 10.59
C LEU A 130 16.37 21.88 11.18
N GLY A 131 16.58 23.17 10.90
CA GLY A 131 17.77 23.91 11.32
C GLY A 131 19.02 23.41 10.59
N ASP A 132 19.84 24.33 10.09
CA ASP A 132 21.17 23.95 9.63
C ASP A 132 21.96 23.51 10.87
N SER A 133 22.25 22.21 10.97
CA SER A 133 23.22 21.65 11.92
C SER A 133 24.64 21.90 11.46
#